data_AF-A0A7K4CVK2-F1
#
_entry.id   AF-A0A7K4CVK2-F1
#
_cell.length_a   1.000
_cell.length_b   1.000
_cell.length_c   1.000
_cell.angle_alpha   90.00
_cell.angle_beta   90.00
_cell.angle_gamma   90.00
#
_symmetry.space_group_name_H-M   'P 1'
#
loop_
_entity.id
_entity.type
_entity.pdbx_description
1 polymer ?
#
loop_
_entity_poly.entity_id
_entity_poly.type
_entity_poly.pdbx_seq_one_letter_code
_entity_poly.pdbx_strand_id
1 'polypeptide(L)'
;MDTGVLMLFCLNEVEERIIKLLSDLENGVIHSQVIAPVLCELFFHLCRSRGREYASMKVSSLPEAYAIEVVPVDMDLTIRAEQLKCQYQSAVSYNDCLSIAHCLKARIALHTTEKKLKTLPGLVLQQLKIVKYAWD
;
A
#
# COMPACT_ATOMS: atom_id res chain seq x y z
N MET A 1 0.26 -0.41 3.62
CA MET A 1 1.12 -0.85 2.50
C MET A 1 0.42 -0.53 1.20
N ASP A 2 1.16 -0.16 0.17
CA ASP A 2 0.61 -0.01 -1.18
C ASP A 2 0.51 -1.36 -1.93
N THR A 3 -0.05 -1.31 -3.13
CA THR A 3 -0.19 -2.47 -4.02
C THR A 3 1.15 -3.05 -4.44
N GLY A 4 2.16 -2.22 -4.69
CA GLY A 4 3.48 -2.67 -5.13
C GLY A 4 4.19 -3.54 -4.09
N VAL A 5 4.17 -3.15 -2.82
CA VAL A 5 4.73 -3.94 -1.70
C VAL A 5 3.97 -5.26 -1.53
N LEU A 6 2.64 -5.22 -1.62
CA LEU A 6 1.82 -6.43 -1.56
C LEU A 6 2.06 -7.39 -2.74
N MET A 7 2.37 -6.85 -3.92
CA MET A 7 2.78 -7.66 -5.07
C MET A 7 4.10 -8.36 -4.81
N LEU A 8 5.10 -7.66 -4.27
CA LEU A 8 6.39 -8.29 -3.88
C LEU A 8 6.17 -9.41 -2.86
N PHE A 9 5.27 -9.20 -1.90
CA PHE A 9 4.87 -10.23 -0.93
C PHE A 9 4.27 -11.45 -1.63
N CYS A 10 3.29 -11.22 -2.50
CA CYS A 10 2.54 -12.30 -3.13
C CYS A 10 3.32 -13.08 -4.19
N LEU A 11 4.37 -12.48 -4.75
CA LEU A 11 5.25 -13.09 -5.75
C LEU A 11 6.52 -13.70 -5.16
N ASN A 12 6.77 -13.53 -3.86
CA ASN A 12 8.00 -13.95 -3.17
C ASN A 12 9.26 -13.37 -3.84
N GLU A 13 9.20 -12.13 -4.32
CA GLU A 13 10.34 -11.49 -4.99
C GLU A 13 11.35 -10.96 -3.95
N VAL A 14 12.60 -11.39 -4.13
CA VAL A 14 13.61 -11.64 -3.09
C VAL A 14 14.46 -10.39 -2.79
N GLU A 15 13.85 -9.30 -2.33
CA GLU A 15 14.61 -8.28 -1.59
C GLU A 15 14.67 -8.64 -0.10
N GLU A 16 15.86 -8.65 0.49
CA GLU A 16 16.08 -8.99 1.91
C GLU A 16 15.19 -8.14 2.85
N ARG A 17 14.95 -6.88 2.47
CA ARG A 17 14.07 -5.96 3.21
C ARG A 17 12.60 -6.38 3.20
N ILE A 18 12.12 -7.02 2.13
CA ILE A 18 10.76 -7.57 2.03
C ILE A 18 10.64 -8.82 2.88
N ILE A 19 11.65 -9.71 2.85
CA ILE A 19 11.67 -10.93 3.66
C ILE A 19 11.57 -10.58 5.15
N LYS A 20 12.35 -9.60 5.60
CA LYS A 20 12.26 -9.15 6.99
C LYS A 20 10.87 -8.59 7.31
N LEU A 21 10.32 -7.73 6.46
CA LEU A 21 8.99 -7.15 6.67
C LEU A 21 7.91 -8.24 6.77
N LEU A 22 7.97 -9.26 5.90
CA LEU A 22 7.07 -10.41 5.91
C LEU A 22 7.18 -11.20 7.21
N SER A 23 8.40 -11.54 7.61
CA SER A 23 8.66 -12.27 8.86
C SER A 23 8.16 -11.50 10.08
N ASP A 24 8.41 -10.19 10.14
CA ASP A 24 7.95 -9.35 11.24
C ASP A 24 6.40 -9.27 11.28
N LEU A 25 5.72 -9.30 10.12
CA LEU A 25 4.25 -9.31 10.03
C LEU A 25 3.63 -10.67 10.35
N GLU A 26 4.26 -11.76 9.91
CA GLU A 26 3.82 -13.14 10.18
C GLU A 26 3.93 -13.46 11.67
N ASN A 27 5.02 -13.02 12.31
CA ASN A 27 5.24 -13.22 13.74
C ASN A 27 4.53 -12.17 14.63
N GLY A 28 3.80 -11.23 14.04
CA GLY A 28 3.09 -10.18 14.79
C GLY A 28 4.00 -9.19 15.52
N VAL A 29 5.29 -9.10 15.14
CA VAL A 29 6.25 -8.13 15.67
C VAL A 29 5.86 -6.71 15.28
N ILE A 30 5.30 -6.57 14.08
CA ILE A 30 4.74 -5.32 13.57
C ILE A 30 3.32 -5.55 13.06
N HIS A 31 2.54 -4.48 13.04
CA HIS A 31 1.22 -4.45 12.42
C HIS A 31 1.25 -3.58 11.18
N SER A 32 0.47 -3.97 10.17
CA SER A 32 0.31 -3.21 8.94
C SER A 32 -1.15 -2.90 8.69
N GLN A 33 -1.39 -1.82 7.96
CA GLN A 33 -2.71 -1.40 7.52
C GLN A 33 -2.74 -1.32 6.00
N VAL A 34 -3.81 -1.82 5.40
CA VAL A 34 -4.07 -1.77 3.96
C VAL A 34 -5.47 -1.24 3.74
N ILE A 35 -5.60 -0.17 2.96
CA ILE A 35 -6.91 0.36 2.58
C ILE A 35 -7.60 -0.60 1.59
N ALA A 36 -8.92 -0.78 1.71
CA ALA A 36 -9.64 -1.75 0.87
C ALA A 36 -9.42 -1.60 -0.66
N PRO A 37 -9.34 -0.39 -1.24
CA PRO A 37 -9.07 -0.24 -2.68
C PRO A 37 -7.71 -0.76 -3.15
N VAL A 38 -6.71 -0.80 -2.26
CA VAL A 38 -5.40 -1.42 -2.56
C VAL A 38 -5.55 -2.93 -2.74
N LEU A 39 -6.43 -3.59 -1.98
CA LEU A 39 -6.71 -5.02 -2.17
C LEU A 39 -7.44 -5.29 -3.50
N CYS A 40 -8.31 -4.38 -3.94
CA CYS A 40 -8.94 -4.48 -5.25
C CYS A 40 -7.90 -4.40 -6.38
N GLU A 41 -6.95 -3.48 -6.28
CA GLU A 41 -5.86 -3.32 -7.25
C GLU A 41 -4.91 -4.53 -7.24
N LEU A 42 -4.56 -5.02 -6.05
CA LEU A 42 -3.79 -6.25 -5.88
C LEU A 42 -4.48 -7.44 -6.55
N PHE A 43 -5.78 -7.63 -6.29
CA PHE A 43 -6.56 -8.70 -6.91
C PHE A 43 -6.49 -8.60 -8.43
N PHE A 44 -6.66 -7.41 -9.01
CA PHE A 44 -6.58 -7.20 -10.45
C PHE A 44 -5.22 -7.63 -11.02
N HIS A 45 -4.12 -7.23 -10.39
CA HIS A 45 -2.77 -7.59 -10.84
C HIS A 45 -2.48 -9.09 -10.70
N LEU A 46 -2.87 -9.70 -9.58
CA LEU A 46 -2.74 -11.15 -9.39
C LEU A 46 -3.62 -11.92 -10.38
N CYS A 47 -4.85 -11.46 -10.62
CA CYS A 47 -5.77 -12.10 -11.55
C CYS A 47 -5.21 -12.08 -12.97
N ARG A 48 -4.62 -10.96 -13.39
CA ARG A 48 -4.00 -10.83 -14.71
C ARG A 48 -2.76 -11.70 -14.89
N SER A 49 -1.99 -11.95 -13.83
CA SER A 49 -0.72 -12.67 -13.90
C SER A 49 -0.82 -14.16 -13.59
N ARG A 50 -1.74 -14.56 -12.69
CA ARG A 50 -1.84 -15.92 -12.13
C ARG A 50 -3.24 -16.51 -12.18
N GLY A 51 -4.23 -15.76 -12.65
CA GLY A 51 -5.62 -16.20 -12.75
C GLY A 51 -6.49 -15.86 -11.53
N ARG A 52 -7.81 -15.92 -11.74
CA ARG A 52 -8.83 -15.46 -10.77
C ARG A 52 -8.80 -16.23 -9.46
N GLU A 53 -8.67 -17.56 -9.51
CA GLU A 53 -8.67 -18.41 -8.32
C GLU A 53 -7.47 -18.10 -7.42
N TYR A 54 -6.28 -18.00 -8.00
CA TYR A 54 -5.07 -17.60 -7.29
C TYR A 54 -5.24 -16.24 -6.61
N ALA A 55 -5.75 -15.24 -7.36
CA ALA A 55 -5.98 -13.90 -6.83
C ALA A 55 -6.96 -13.90 -5.65
N SER A 56 -8.07 -14.62 -5.78
CA SER A 56 -9.09 -14.73 -4.74
C SER A 56 -8.52 -15.33 -3.47
N MET A 57 -7.85 -16.49 -3.58
CA MET A 57 -7.24 -17.18 -2.45
C MET A 57 -6.18 -16.31 -1.76
N LYS A 58 -5.33 -15.62 -2.54
CA LYS A 58 -4.27 -14.79 -1.96
C LYS A 58 -4.81 -13.55 -1.26
N VAL A 59 -5.73 -12.80 -1.88
CA VAL A 59 -6.28 -11.60 -1.26
C VAL A 59 -7.09 -11.92 -0.01
N SER A 60 -7.86 -13.01 0.00
CA SER A 60 -8.65 -13.40 1.18
C SER A 60 -7.80 -13.88 2.35
N SER A 61 -6.67 -14.54 2.09
CA SER A 61 -5.80 -15.08 3.15
C SER A 61 -4.85 -14.05 3.75
N LEU A 62 -4.60 -12.92 3.09
CA LEU A 62 -3.63 -11.91 3.56
C LEU A 62 -3.88 -11.42 5.00
N PRO A 63 -5.11 -11.01 5.39
CA PRO A 63 -5.37 -10.53 6.75
C PRO A 63 -5.31 -11.62 7.82
N GLU A 64 -5.48 -12.88 7.43
CA GLU A 64 -5.43 -14.03 8.36
C GLU A 64 -4.01 -14.55 8.54
N ALA A 65 -3.21 -14.56 7.46
CA ALA A 65 -1.84 -15.06 7.45
C ALA A 65 -0.83 -14.07 8.01
N TYR A 66 -1.14 -12.77 8.02
CA TYR A 66 -0.25 -11.70 8.45
C TYR A 66 -1.01 -10.72 9.33
N ALA A 67 -0.31 -10.03 10.22
CA ALA A 67 -0.86 -8.96 11.06
C ALA A 67 -1.23 -7.70 10.23
N ILE A 68 -2.17 -7.84 9.30
CA ILE A 68 -2.65 -6.82 8.37
C ILE A 68 -4.11 -6.50 8.67
N GLU A 69 -4.36 -5.26 9.06
CA GLU A 69 -5.71 -4.71 9.20
C GLU A 69 -6.18 -4.12 7.86
N VAL A 70 -7.40 -4.50 7.44
CA VAL A 70 -8.05 -3.92 6.26
C VAL A 70 -8.85 -2.70 6.69
N VAL A 71 -8.44 -1.52 6.22
CA VAL A 71 -9.05 -0.24 6.58
C VAL A 71 -10.13 0.13 5.56
N PRO A 72 -11.39 0.34 6.00
CA PRO A 72 -12.45 0.81 5.11
C PRO A 72 -12.24 2.28 4.73
N VAL A 73 -12.76 2.67 3.57
CA VAL A 73 -12.74 4.07 3.14
C VAL A 73 -13.99 4.78 3.63
N ASP A 74 -13.80 5.74 4.55
CA ASP A 74 -14.85 6.63 5.02
C ASP A 74 -14.85 7.97 4.25
N MET A 75 -15.87 8.80 4.51
CA MET A 75 -16.00 10.10 3.84
C MET A 75 -14.88 11.09 4.19
N ASP A 76 -14.33 11.05 5.42
CA ASP A 76 -13.21 11.93 5.81
C ASP A 76 -11.95 11.55 5.02
N LEU A 77 -11.64 10.26 4.92
CA LEU A 77 -10.52 9.75 4.12
C LEU A 77 -10.71 10.07 2.64
N THR A 78 -11.94 9.93 2.14
CA THR A 78 -12.29 10.27 0.75
C THR A 78 -11.99 11.74 0.46
N ILE A 79 -12.50 12.66 1.27
CA ILE A 79 -12.29 14.11 1.07
C ILE A 79 -10.81 14.46 1.10
N ARG A 80 -10.04 13.89 2.02
CA ARG A 80 -8.57 14.10 2.10
C ARG A 80 -7.85 13.60 0.86
N ALA A 81 -8.22 12.41 0.38
CA ALA A 81 -7.63 11.84 -0.83
C ALA A 81 -7.97 12.68 -2.07
N GLU A 82 -9.20 13.17 -2.19
CA GLU A 82 -9.62 14.05 -3.28
C GLU A 82 -8.88 15.39 -3.27
N GLN A 83 -8.62 15.96 -2.09
CA GLN A 83 -7.78 17.16 -1.95
C GLN A 83 -6.36 16.92 -2.47
N LEU A 84 -5.75 15.78 -2.08
CA LEU A 84 -4.44 15.38 -2.62
C LEU A 84 -4.50 15.20 -4.15
N LYS A 85 -5.55 14.55 -4.66
CA LYS A 85 -5.71 14.32 -6.09
C LYS A 85 -5.88 15.63 -6.87
N CYS A 86 -6.63 16.58 -6.32
CA CYS A 86 -6.81 17.92 -6.89
C CYS A 86 -5.47 18.67 -7.00
N GLN A 87 -4.62 18.54 -5.97
CA GLN A 87 -3.30 19.16 -5.93
C GLN A 87 -2.27 18.47 -6.83
N TYR A 88 -2.37 17.14 -6.99
CA TYR A 88 -1.36 16.30 -7.64
C TYR A 88 -1.93 15.47 -8.79
N GLN A 89 -2.71 16.12 -9.65
CA GLN A 89 -3.60 15.49 -10.65
C GLN A 89 -2.93 14.43 -11.53
N SER A 90 -1.71 14.66 -11.99
CA SER A 90 -1.00 13.77 -12.92
C SER A 90 0.07 12.89 -12.26
N ALA A 91 0.39 13.12 -10.99
CA ALA A 91 1.54 12.48 -10.34
C ALA A 91 1.18 11.15 -9.66
N VAL A 92 -0.02 11.06 -9.09
CA VAL A 92 -0.46 9.94 -8.24
C VAL A 92 -1.84 9.43 -8.64
N SER A 93 -2.08 8.13 -8.49
CA SER A 93 -3.40 7.51 -8.68
C SER A 93 -4.35 7.86 -7.53
N TYR A 94 -5.64 7.50 -7.68
CA TYR A 94 -6.60 7.63 -6.57
C TYR A 94 -6.22 6.73 -5.38
N ASN A 95 -5.74 5.52 -5.63
CA ASN A 95 -5.30 4.59 -4.58
C ASN A 95 -4.07 5.11 -3.84
N ASP A 96 -3.14 5.74 -4.55
CA ASP A 96 -2.00 6.43 -3.94
C ASP A 96 -2.48 7.57 -3.03
N CYS A 97 -3.42 8.39 -3.51
CA CYS A 97 -3.98 9.50 -2.73
C CYS A 97 -4.66 9.00 -1.45
N LEU A 98 -5.44 7.92 -1.53
CA LEU A 98 -6.07 7.30 -0.36
C LEU A 98 -5.03 6.76 0.62
N SER A 99 -3.99 6.08 0.11
CA SER A 99 -2.92 5.52 0.96
C SER A 99 -2.13 6.61 1.67
N ILE A 100 -1.78 7.69 0.95
CA ILE A 100 -1.10 8.86 1.50
C ILE A 100 -1.98 9.54 2.55
N ALA A 101 -3.26 9.82 2.23
CA ALA A 101 -4.19 10.45 3.15
C ALA A 101 -4.34 9.64 4.45
N HIS A 102 -4.44 8.32 4.33
CA HIS A 102 -4.53 7.42 5.48
C HIS A 102 -3.25 7.48 6.32
N CYS A 103 -2.08 7.34 5.70
CA CYS A 103 -0.80 7.39 6.40
C CYS A 103 -0.57 8.73 7.13
N LEU A 104 -0.97 9.85 6.53
CA LEU A 104 -0.90 11.17 7.17
C LEU A 104 -1.85 11.28 8.37
N LYS A 105 -3.11 10.83 8.21
CA LYS A 105 -4.12 10.83 9.28
C LYS A 105 -3.70 9.98 10.47
N ALA A 106 -3.23 8.76 10.20
CA ALA A 106 -2.80 7.80 11.22
C ALA A 106 -1.36 8.03 11.72
N ARG A 107 -0.60 8.94 11.10
CA ARG A 107 0.82 9.22 11.40
C ARG A 107 1.72 7.98 11.32
N ILE A 108 1.43 7.10 10.37
CA ILE A 108 2.17 5.86 10.11
C ILE A 108 3.01 5.98 8.83
N ALA A 109 3.96 5.07 8.65
CA ALA A 109 4.78 5.04 7.46
C ALA A 109 4.05 4.45 6.26
N LEU A 110 4.27 5.03 5.07
CA LEU A 110 3.85 4.47 3.79
C LEU A 110 4.95 3.56 3.24
N HIS A 111 4.65 2.27 3.18
CA HIS A 111 5.48 1.27 2.51
C HIS A 111 5.07 1.19 1.04
N THR A 112 5.99 1.53 0.13
CA THR A 112 5.68 1.71 -1.29
C THR A 112 6.82 1.38 -2.25
N THR A 113 6.47 1.04 -3.49
CA THR A 113 7.40 0.95 -4.63
C THR A 113 7.27 2.12 -5.61
N GLU A 114 6.29 3.01 -5.45
CA GLU A 114 6.00 4.10 -6.39
C GLU A 114 7.12 5.16 -6.40
N LYS A 115 7.82 5.29 -7.54
CA LYS A 115 8.94 6.21 -7.74
C LYS A 115 8.48 7.66 -7.93
N LYS A 116 7.26 7.88 -8.44
CA LYS A 116 6.69 9.21 -8.68
C LYS A 116 6.35 9.97 -7.40
N LEU A 117 6.26 9.30 -6.25
CA LEU A 117 6.10 9.98 -4.97
C LEU A 117 7.25 10.95 -4.67
N LYS A 118 8.46 10.75 -5.26
CA LYS A 118 9.60 11.69 -5.13
C LYS A 118 9.30 13.10 -5.64
N THR A 119 8.37 13.23 -6.58
CA THR A 119 8.16 14.49 -7.32
C THR A 119 7.05 15.34 -6.72
N LEU A 120 6.37 14.89 -5.66
CA LEU A 120 5.33 15.66 -4.99
C LEU A 120 5.92 16.85 -4.23
N PRO A 121 5.56 18.11 -4.53
CA PRO A 121 6.17 19.26 -3.88
C PRO A 121 5.83 19.42 -2.38
N GLY A 122 6.87 19.77 -1.61
CA GLY A 122 6.82 20.74 -0.52
C GLY A 122 6.54 20.21 0.88
N LEU A 123 5.27 20.08 1.27
CA LEU A 123 4.89 19.94 2.69
C LEU A 123 4.36 18.55 3.05
N VAL A 124 3.62 17.92 2.12
CA VAL A 124 2.99 16.62 2.35
C VAL A 124 4.04 15.51 2.48
N LEU A 125 5.05 15.50 1.61
CA LEU A 125 6.16 14.55 1.71
C LEU A 125 7.04 14.75 2.94
N GLN A 126 7.12 15.98 3.48
CA GLN A 126 7.90 16.22 4.71
C GLN A 126 7.24 15.58 5.93
N GLN A 127 5.91 15.48 5.93
CA GLN A 127 5.14 14.86 7.01
C GLN A 127 4.97 13.34 6.81
N LEU A 128 4.97 12.89 5.56
CA LEU A 128 4.83 11.47 5.22
C LEU A 128 6.15 10.72 5.41
N LYS A 129 6.19 9.79 6.36
CA LYS A 129 7.30 8.82 6.47
C LYS A 129 7.16 7.78 5.35
N ILE A 130 8.16 7.65 4.48
CA ILE A 130 8.14 6.71 3.36
C ILE A 130 9.20 5.63 3.55
N VAL A 131 8.80 4.35 3.48
CA VAL A 131 9.68 3.18 3.42
C VAL A 131 9.62 2.59 2.01
N LYS A 132 10.79 2.37 1.42
CA LYS A 132 10.95 2.13 -0.03
C LYS A 132 11.54 0.74 -0.29
N TYR A 133 11.01 0.04 -1.28
CA TYR A 133 11.37 -1.36 -1.57
C TYR A 133 11.80 -1.62 -3.01
N ALA A 134 11.95 -0.59 -3.84
CA ALA A 134 12.38 -0.74 -5.24
C ALA A 134 13.07 0.54 -5.75
N TRP A 135 13.79 1.24 -4.88
CA TRP A 135 14.42 2.52 -5.18
C TRP A 135 15.92 2.31 -5.35
N ASP A 136 16.39 2.57 -6.57
CA ASP A 136 17.79 2.90 -6.87
C ASP A 136 18.19 4.19 -6.12
#